data_AF-A0A3S4IZR5-F1
#
_entry.id   AF-A0A3S4IZR5-F1
#
_cell.length_a   1.000
_cell.length_b   1.000
_cell.length_c   1.000
_cell.angle_alpha   90.00
_cell.angle_beta   90.00
_cell.angle_gamma   90.00
#
_symmetry.space_group_name_H-M   'P 1'
#
loop_
_entity.id
_entity.type
_entity.pdbx_description
1 polymer ?
#
loop_
_entity_poly.entity_id
_entity_poly.type
_entity_poly.pdbx_seq_one_letter_code
_entity_poly.pdbx_strand_id
1 'polypeptide(L)' 'MIPSLASVITPRFEIGRRAAQMLLNKIKNNDLNHNTIDLGYQIYHGNTL' A
#
# COMPACT_ATOMS: atom_id res chain seq x y z
N MET A 1 15.83 24.61 -12.76
CA MET A 1 15.62 23.20 -12.35
C MET A 1 14.55 23.20 -11.27
N ILE A 2 13.52 22.37 -11.37
CA ILE A 2 12.48 22.27 -10.33
C ILE A 2 12.95 21.22 -9.32
N PRO A 3 12.98 21.50 -8.01
CA PRO A 3 13.42 20.52 -7.02
C PRO A 3 12.46 19.34 -6.97
N SER A 4 12.98 18.13 -6.76
CA SER A 4 12.15 16.95 -6.52
C SER A 4 11.42 17.09 -5.19
N LEU A 5 10.13 16.79 -5.18
CA LEU A 5 9.28 16.96 -3.99
C LEU A 5 9.53 15.84 -2.97
N ALA A 6 9.83 16.20 -1.74
CA ALA A 6 9.78 15.30 -0.59
C ALA A 6 8.38 14.70 -0.42
N SER A 7 8.27 13.38 -0.30
CA SER A 7 6.97 12.70 -0.34
C SER A 7 6.94 11.45 0.55
N VAL A 8 5.76 11.16 1.09
CA VAL A 8 5.44 9.83 1.60
C VAL A 8 5.10 8.92 0.42
N ILE A 9 5.85 7.85 0.25
CA ILE A 9 5.62 6.82 -0.75
C ILE A 9 4.73 5.75 -0.13
N THR A 10 3.45 5.82 -0.48
CA THR A 10 2.46 4.79 -0.17
C THR A 10 2.55 3.66 -1.21
N PRO A 11 2.59 2.37 -0.80
CA PRO A 11 2.71 1.24 -1.72
C PRO A 11 1.37 0.93 -2.44
N ARG A 12 0.92 1.86 -3.29
CA ARG A 12 -0.41 1.84 -3.94
C ARG A 12 -0.70 0.58 -4.75
N PHE A 13 0.29 0.06 -5.47
CA PHE A 13 0.13 -1.18 -6.23
C PHE A 13 -0.11 -2.38 -5.31
N GLU A 14 0.69 -2.51 -4.27
CA GLU A 14 0.55 -3.60 -3.29
C GLU A 14 -0.76 -3.51 -2.52
N ILE A 15 -1.23 -2.29 -2.20
CA ILE A 15 -2.57 -2.09 -1.63
C ILE A 15 -3.63 -2.70 -2.55
N GLY A 16 -3.63 -2.36 -3.84
CA GLY A 16 -4.60 -2.90 -4.81
C GLY A 16 -4.51 -4.42 -4.93
N ARG A 17 -3.27 -4.94 -5.04
CA ARG A 17 -3.01 -6.39 -5.15
C ARG A 17 -3.53 -7.15 -3.93
N ARG A 18 -3.21 -6.68 -2.72
CA ARG A 18 -3.63 -7.30 -1.44
C ARG A 18 -5.14 -7.20 -1.26
N ALA A 19 -5.74 -6.05 -1.53
CA ALA A 19 -7.18 -5.86 -1.43
C ALA A 19 -7.95 -6.81 -2.36
N ALA A 20 -7.50 -6.95 -3.63
CA ALA A 20 -8.11 -7.88 -4.57
C ALA A 20 -7.98 -9.34 -4.11
N GLN A 21 -6.82 -9.74 -3.60
CA GLN A 21 -6.61 -11.08 -3.04
C GLN A 21 -7.53 -11.35 -1.84
N MET A 22 -7.65 -10.40 -0.91
CA MET A 22 -8.57 -10.52 0.22
C MET A 22 -10.02 -10.66 -0.23
N LEU A 23 -10.45 -9.85 -1.21
CA LEU A 23 -11.80 -9.93 -1.75
C LEU A 23 -12.09 -11.31 -2.37
N LEU A 24 -11.18 -11.82 -3.20
CA LEU A 24 -11.33 -13.14 -3.82
C LEU A 24 -11.37 -14.26 -2.79
N ASN A 25 -10.55 -14.19 -1.73
CA ASN A 25 -10.57 -15.17 -0.65
C ASN A 25 -11.89 -15.14 0.12
N LYS A 26 -12.42 -13.93 0.37
CA LYS A 26 -13.73 -13.75 1.02
C LYS A 26 -14.86 -14.35 0.18
N ILE A 27 -14.85 -14.14 -1.13
CA ILE A 27 -15.84 -14.73 -2.06
C ILE A 27 -15.79 -16.27 -2.03
N LYS A 28 -14.60 -16.85 -1.81
CA LYS A 28 -14.41 -18.31 -1.76
C LYS A 28 -14.73 -18.95 -0.41
N ASN A 29 -15.20 -18.19 0.59
CA ASN A 29 -15.36 -18.64 1.98
C ASN A 29 -14.09 -19.26 2.58
N ASN A 30 -12.91 -18.80 2.15
CA ASN A 30 -11.68 -19.09 2.87
C ASN A 30 -11.65 -18.16 4.08
N ASP A 31 -11.81 -18.71 5.29
CA ASP A 31 -11.80 -17.92 6.53
C ASP A 31 -10.58 -16.99 6.59
N LEU A 32 -10.85 -15.69 6.59
CA LEU A 32 -9.83 -14.65 6.71
C LEU A 32 -9.71 -14.26 8.18
N ASN A 33 -8.74 -14.88 8.88
CA ASN A 33 -8.44 -14.55 10.28
C ASN A 33 -7.80 -13.16 10.48
N HIS A 34 -7.55 -12.40 9.42
CA HIS A 34 -6.99 -11.04 9.49
C HIS A 34 -7.84 -10.04 8.68
N ASN A 35 -8.56 -9.19 9.42
CA ASN A 35 -9.39 -8.12 8.83
C ASN A 35 -8.58 -6.86 8.49
N THR A 36 -7.32 -6.79 8.89
CA THR A 36 -6.44 -5.64 8.71
C THR A 36 -5.06 -6.08 8.26
N ILE A 37 -4.44 -5.29 7.40
CA ILE A 37 -3.08 -5.49 6.90
C ILE A 37 -2.39 -4.13 6.93
N ASP A 38 -1.21 -4.08 7.57
CA ASP A 38 -0.29 -2.96 7.44
C ASP A 38 0.72 -3.27 6.32
N LEU A 39 0.88 -2.31 5.41
CA LEU A 39 1.83 -2.40 4.29
C LEU A 39 2.99 -1.41 4.42
N GLY A 40 3.00 -0.61 5.49
CA GLY A 40 3.96 0.44 5.74
C GLY A 40 3.94 1.55 4.68
N TYR A 41 4.98 2.37 4.73
CA TYR A 41 5.26 3.44 3.77
C TYR A 41 6.76 3.70 3.75
N GLN A 42 7.23 4.48 2.78
CA GLN A 42 8.62 4.94 2.72
C GLN A 42 8.65 6.46 2.63
N ILE A 43 9.72 7.10 3.11
CA ILE A 43 9.92 8.53 2.92
C ILE A 43 10.90 8.74 1.77
N TYR A 44 10.42 9.37 0.70
CA TYR A 44 11.27 9.93 -0.32
C TYR A 44 11.63 11.36 0.08
N HIS A 45 12.92 11.61 0.31
CA HIS A 45 13.34 12.89 0.86
C HIS A 45 13.27 14.03 -0.16
N GLY A 46 13.34 13.72 -1.46
CA GLY A 46 13.41 14.76 -2.50
C GLY A 46 14.52 15.77 -2.24
N ASN A 47 14.38 16.96 -2.82
CA ASN A 47 15.28 18.11 -2.65
C ASN A 47 14.56 19.29 -1.98
N THR A 48 13.34 19.08 -1.45
CA THR A 48 12.55 20.11 -0.76
C THR A 48 12.54 19.94 0.77
N LEU A 49 13.34 19.00 1.30
CA LEU A 49 13.59 18.81 2.73
C LEU A 49 14.98 19.32 3.09
#